data_AF-A0A848GQ62-F1
#
_entry.id   AF-A0A848GQ62-F1
#
_cell.length_a   1.000
_cell.length_b   1.000
_cell.length_c   1.000
_cell.angle_alpha   90.00
_cell.angle_beta   90.00
_cell.angle_gamma   90.00
#
_symmetry.space_group_name_H-M   'P 1'
#
loop_
_entity.id
_entity.type
_entity.pdbx_description
1 polymer ?
#
loop_
_entity_poly.entity_id
_entity_poly.type
_entity_poly.pdbx_seq_one_letter_code
_entity_poly.pdbx_strand_id
1 'polypeptide(L)'
;MICLISMGKSKKTVRSSQFSRQLLMAYALIGKRIVEEEQNGKEKADYGTFLIKELAKHLTEEFGKGFDERELRRMRQFFLTFPIRDAPRPELSWTHYRIPLRVESPIARDYYVTEVAAQSWSTRQLERNINTLYYERLLSTQNKGAALSRYYLWEGSSFLFT
;
A
#
# COMPACT_ATOMS: atom_id res chain seq x y z
N MET A 1 26.47 -20.43 -24.56
CA MET A 1 25.67 -19.26 -24.94
C MET A 1 24.59 -18.96 -23.89
N ILE A 2 24.95 -18.94 -22.59
CA ILE A 2 24.05 -18.58 -21.50
C ILE A 2 24.94 -17.81 -20.52
N CYS A 3 25.00 -16.49 -20.66
CA CYS A 3 25.89 -15.65 -19.85
C CYS A 3 25.10 -14.45 -19.32
N LEU A 4 25.13 -14.31 -17.99
CA LEU A 4 24.99 -13.06 -17.23
C LEU A 4 23.59 -12.47 -17.06
N ILE A 5 22.84 -13.06 -16.12
CA ILE A 5 22.05 -12.26 -15.19
C ILE A 5 23.06 -11.48 -14.34
N SER A 6 23.26 -10.21 -14.68
CA SER A 6 24.04 -9.27 -13.89
C SER A 6 23.42 -9.12 -12.51
N MET A 7 23.97 -9.82 -11.51
CA MET A 7 23.82 -9.46 -10.11
C MET A 7 24.62 -8.18 -9.86
N GLY A 8 24.00 -7.03 -10.16
CA GLY A 8 24.48 -5.73 -9.69
C GLY A 8 24.30 -5.63 -8.18
N LYS A 9 25.37 -5.83 -7.41
CA LYS A 9 25.41 -5.53 -5.98
C LYS A 9 25.56 -4.03 -5.72
N SER A 10 24.93 -3.59 -4.63
CA SER A 10 25.20 -2.36 -3.85
C SER A 10 24.58 -1.06 -4.42
N LYS A 11 23.73 -0.33 -3.67
CA LYS A 11 24.04 0.29 -2.39
C LYS A 11 22.94 0.12 -1.34
N LYS A 12 23.33 -0.37 -0.16
CA LYS A 12 22.52 -0.39 1.05
C LYS A 12 22.29 1.05 1.54
N THR A 13 21.03 1.49 1.53
CA THR A 13 20.56 2.61 2.37
C THR A 13 19.21 2.24 2.97
N VAL A 14 19.17 1.16 3.77
CA VAL A 14 18.01 0.91 4.64
C VAL A 14 18.31 1.60 5.97
N ARG A 15 18.13 2.92 6.01
CA ARG A 15 18.24 3.75 7.21
C ARG A 15 16.93 4.51 7.42
N SER A 16 15.86 3.78 7.76
CA SER A 16 14.57 4.40 8.18
C SER A 16 13.61 3.46 8.92
N SER A 17 14.08 2.37 9.55
CA SER A 17 13.19 1.25 9.93
C SER A 17 12.21 1.50 11.08
N GLN A 18 12.52 2.33 12.07
CA GLN A 18 11.65 2.50 13.25
C GLN A 18 10.63 3.62 13.09
N PHE A 19 11.06 4.78 12.58
CA PHE A 19 10.20 5.95 12.40
C PHE A 19 9.11 5.73 11.34
N SER A 20 9.43 5.01 10.26
CA SER A 20 8.46 4.72 9.20
C SER A 20 7.34 3.78 9.64
N ARG A 21 7.63 2.80 10.51
CA ARG A 21 6.62 1.83 10.99
C ARG A 21 5.59 2.47 11.90
N GLN A 22 6.02 3.27 12.88
CA GLN A 22 5.11 3.94 13.83
C GLN A 22 4.16 4.90 13.12
N LEU A 23 4.69 5.66 12.16
CA LEU A 23 3.89 6.58 11.34
C LEU A 23 2.86 5.83 10.49
N LEU A 24 3.27 4.73 9.86
CA LEU A 24 2.40 3.90 9.02
C LEU A 24 1.30 3.22 9.84
N MET A 25 1.61 2.78 11.05
CA MET A 25 0.62 2.29 12.02
C MET A 25 -0.35 3.38 12.44
N ALA A 26 0.14 4.59 12.73
CA ALA A 26 -0.73 5.73 13.06
C ALA A 26 -1.69 6.04 11.91
N TYR A 27 -1.20 6.08 10.66
CA TYR A 27 -2.04 6.28 9.48
C TYR A 27 -3.07 5.16 9.28
N ALA A 28 -2.70 3.90 9.54
CA ALA A 28 -3.63 2.78 9.52
C ALA A 28 -4.73 2.91 10.57
N LEU A 29 -4.38 3.34 11.79
CA LEU A 29 -5.32 3.54 12.90
C LEU A 29 -6.27 4.72 12.64
N ILE A 30 -5.76 5.83 12.09
CA ILE A 30 -6.59 6.96 11.68
C ILE A 30 -7.57 6.52 10.59
N GLY A 31 -7.09 5.80 9.57
CA GLY A 31 -7.94 5.25 8.51
C GLY A 31 -9.03 4.31 9.05
N LYS A 32 -8.66 3.42 9.98
CA LYS A 32 -9.61 2.55 10.69
C LYS A 32 -10.68 3.34 11.42
N ARG A 33 -10.27 4.35 12.19
CA ARG A 33 -11.18 5.18 12.99
C ARG A 33 -12.20 5.90 12.10
N ILE A 34 -11.75 6.46 10.98
CA ILE A 34 -12.63 7.10 9.99
C ILE A 34 -13.68 6.11 9.46
N VAL A 35 -13.25 4.90 9.09
CA VAL A 35 -14.18 3.87 8.57
C VAL A 35 -15.16 3.40 9.64
N GLU A 36 -14.71 3.20 10.88
CA GLU A 36 -15.58 2.81 11.99
C GLU A 36 -16.61 3.90 12.34
N GLU A 37 -16.22 5.18 12.30
CA GLU A 37 -17.12 6.30 12.53
C GLU A 37 -18.13 6.49 11.39
N GLU A 38 -17.71 6.29 10.13
CA GLU A 38 -18.63 6.26 8.97
C GLU A 38 -19.65 5.11 9.05
N GLN A 39 -19.21 3.93 9.49
CA GLN A 39 -20.08 2.75 9.62
C GLN A 39 -21.07 2.85 10.79
N ASN A 40 -20.67 3.46 11.91
CA ASN A 40 -21.56 3.73 13.04
C ASN A 40 -22.57 4.86 12.74
N GLY A 41 -22.27 5.73 11.78
CA GLY A 41 -23.12 6.84 11.32
C GLY A 41 -23.79 6.58 9.97
N LYS A 42 -24.58 5.49 9.81
CA LYS A 42 -25.47 5.22 8.66
C LYS A 42 -25.09 5.91 7.33
N GLU A 43 -24.00 5.46 6.69
CA GLU A 43 -23.66 5.62 5.25
C GLU A 43 -24.20 6.86 4.49
N LYS A 44 -24.19 8.05 5.07
CA LYS A 44 -24.47 9.28 4.30
C LYS A 44 -23.14 9.82 3.81
N ALA A 45 -22.97 9.89 2.49
CA ALA A 45 -21.79 10.48 1.84
C ALA A 45 -21.47 11.88 2.36
N ASP A 46 -22.50 12.65 2.76
CA ASP A 46 -22.39 13.98 3.37
C ASP A 46 -21.77 13.95 4.77
N TYR A 47 -22.03 12.89 5.56
CA TYR A 47 -21.50 12.76 6.92
C TYR A 47 -20.00 12.41 6.89
N GLY A 48 -19.60 11.46 6.03
CA GLY A 48 -18.18 11.11 5.85
C GLY A 48 -17.34 12.26 5.29
N THR A 49 -17.90 13.09 4.41
CA THR A 49 -17.21 14.31 3.93
C THR A 49 -17.07 15.37 5.01
N PHE A 50 -18.08 15.57 5.86
CA PHE A 50 -17.99 16.49 7.00
C PHE A 50 -16.97 16.00 8.04
N LEU A 51 -16.97 14.71 8.37
CA LEU A 51 -16.06 14.09 9.33
C LEU A 51 -14.60 14.26 8.92
N ILE A 52 -14.25 13.94 7.67
CA ILE A 52 -12.88 14.09 7.16
C ILE A 52 -12.44 15.55 7.22
N LYS A 53 -13.35 16.49 6.94
CA LYS A 53 -13.05 17.92 6.97
C LYS A 53 -12.77 18.43 8.39
N GLU A 54 -13.58 18.01 9.36
CA GLU A 54 -13.39 18.37 10.76
C GLU A 54 -12.10 17.76 11.34
N LEU A 55 -11.87 16.46 11.10
CA LEU A 55 -10.64 15.78 11.51
C LEU A 55 -9.40 16.39 10.88
N ALA A 56 -9.44 16.75 9.59
CA ALA A 56 -8.32 17.39 8.92
C ALA A 56 -7.98 18.73 9.56
N LYS A 57 -8.99 19.52 9.92
CA LYS A 57 -8.78 20.80 10.62
C LYS A 57 -8.11 20.58 11.98
N HIS A 58 -8.65 19.70 12.81
CA HIS A 58 -8.13 19.44 14.16
C HIS A 58 -6.71 18.88 14.12
N LEU A 59 -6.45 17.89 13.28
CA LEU A 59 -5.12 17.29 13.15
C LEU A 59 -4.10 18.26 12.55
N THR A 60 -4.51 19.14 11.65
CA THR A 60 -3.63 20.18 11.10
C THR A 60 -3.30 21.24 12.16
N GLU A 61 -4.24 21.58 13.04
CA GLU A 61 -4.00 22.51 14.17
C GLU A 61 -3.05 21.90 15.21
N GLU A 62 -3.19 20.61 15.52
CA GLU A 62 -2.41 19.94 16.56
C GLU A 62 -1.02 19.48 16.07
N PHE A 63 -0.93 18.90 14.86
CA PHE A 63 0.29 18.28 14.34
C PHE A 63 0.93 19.04 13.17
N GLY A 64 0.25 20.06 12.62
CA GLY A 64 0.76 20.88 11.54
C GLY A 64 0.57 20.27 10.14
N LYS A 65 1.46 20.64 9.21
CA LYS A 65 1.35 20.26 7.79
C LYS A 65 1.43 18.74 7.60
N GLY A 66 0.49 18.18 6.83
CA GLY A 66 0.49 16.76 6.46
C GLY A 66 -0.82 16.02 6.77
N PHE A 67 -1.75 16.66 7.48
CA PHE A 67 -3.06 16.10 7.84
C PHE A 67 -4.22 16.81 7.14
N ASP A 68 -4.04 17.15 5.86
CA ASP A 68 -5.12 17.73 5.06
C ASP A 68 -6.18 16.69 4.69
N GLU A 69 -7.35 17.15 4.24
CA GLU A 69 -8.46 16.27 3.84
C GLU A 69 -8.05 15.23 2.79
N ARG A 70 -7.07 15.56 1.93
CA ARG A 70 -6.58 14.66 0.89
C ARG A 70 -5.78 13.53 1.51
N GLU A 71 -4.96 13.82 2.52
CA GLU A 71 -4.21 12.80 3.23
C GLU A 71 -5.12 11.90 4.06
N LEU A 72 -6.11 12.45 4.77
CA LEU A 72 -7.08 11.64 5.52
C LEU A 72 -7.87 10.70 4.60
N ARG A 73 -8.27 11.18 3.41
CA ARG A 73 -8.86 10.31 2.37
C ARG A 73 -7.93 9.18 1.94
N ARG A 74 -6.61 9.43 1.84
CA ARG A 74 -5.64 8.38 1.54
C ARG A 74 -5.47 7.41 2.70
N MET A 75 -5.47 7.87 3.95
CA MET A 75 -5.41 7.00 5.13
C MET A 75 -6.63 6.08 5.21
N ARG A 76 -7.84 6.63 4.97
CA ARG A 76 -9.08 5.87 4.83
C ARG A 76 -8.98 4.82 3.72
N GLN A 77 -8.58 5.24 2.51
CA GLN A 77 -8.42 4.34 1.37
C GLN A 77 -7.38 3.25 1.65
N PHE A 78 -6.29 3.61 2.33
CA PHE A 78 -5.25 2.67 2.74
C PHE A 78 -5.80 1.59 3.65
N PHE A 79 -6.55 1.94 4.70
CA PHE A 79 -7.16 0.97 5.59
C PHE A 79 -8.16 0.03 4.87
N LEU A 80 -8.97 0.57 3.94
CA LEU A 80 -9.89 -0.23 3.13
C LEU A 80 -9.16 -1.17 2.16
N THR A 81 -7.98 -0.78 1.70
CA THR A 81 -7.20 -1.50 0.70
C THR A 81 -6.27 -2.55 1.30
N PHE A 82 -5.69 -2.25 2.45
CA PHE A 82 -4.76 -3.09 3.19
C PHE A 82 -5.37 -3.36 4.57
N PRO A 83 -6.29 -4.33 4.68
CA PRO A 83 -6.90 -4.65 5.97
C PRO A 83 -5.81 -5.09 6.96
N ILE A 84 -5.92 -4.63 8.21
CA ILE A 84 -4.91 -4.74 9.30
C ILE A 84 -4.38 -6.16 9.57
N ARG A 85 -4.98 -7.21 9.00
CA ARG A 85 -4.45 -8.58 9.05
C ARG A 85 -3.00 -8.64 8.53
N ASP A 86 -2.68 -7.82 7.52
CA ASP A 86 -1.32 -7.62 7.07
C ASP A 86 -0.74 -6.37 7.73
N ALA A 87 0.03 -6.59 8.80
CA ALA A 87 0.81 -5.51 9.38
C ALA A 87 1.62 -4.82 8.27
N PRO A 88 1.61 -3.47 8.20
CA PRO A 88 2.33 -2.77 7.15
C PRO A 88 3.81 -3.18 7.15
N ARG A 89 4.32 -3.51 5.96
CA ARG A 89 5.68 -4.02 5.78
C ARG A 89 6.67 -2.94 6.23
N PRO A 90 7.54 -3.20 7.23
CA PRO A 90 8.42 -2.19 7.81
C PRO A 90 9.46 -1.67 6.82
N GLU A 91 9.71 -2.39 5.72
CA GLU A 91 10.60 -2.00 4.63
C GLU A 91 10.00 -0.88 3.76
N LEU A 92 8.67 -0.69 3.81
CA LEU A 92 7.94 0.22 2.94
C LEU A 92 7.53 1.49 3.68
N SER A 93 7.88 2.63 3.11
CA SER A 93 7.39 3.93 3.59
C SER A 93 5.97 4.22 3.09
N TRP A 94 5.29 5.16 3.73
CA TRP A 94 3.97 5.63 3.31
C TRP A 94 3.90 6.01 1.82
N THR A 95 4.95 6.61 1.27
CA THR A 95 5.01 6.95 -0.16
C THR A 95 4.97 5.71 -1.06
N HIS A 96 5.56 4.59 -0.65
CA HIS A 96 5.47 3.33 -1.39
C HIS A 96 4.04 2.78 -1.39
N TYR A 97 3.30 2.94 -0.29
CA TYR A 97 1.90 2.53 -0.21
C TYR A 97 0.96 3.44 -0.99
N ARG A 98 1.24 4.75 -1.05
CA ARG A 98 0.42 5.71 -1.80
C ARG A 98 0.35 5.47 -3.30
N ILE A 99 1.40 4.91 -3.90
CA ILE A 99 1.47 4.74 -5.36
C ILE A 99 0.50 3.62 -5.81
N PRO A 100 0.51 2.40 -5.23
CA PRO A 100 -0.42 1.33 -5.58
C PRO A 100 -1.89 1.60 -5.22
N LEU A 101 -2.21 2.54 -4.33
CA LEU A 101 -3.61 2.90 -4.04
C LEU A 101 -4.37 3.39 -5.29
N ARG A 102 -3.66 3.85 -6.32
CA ARG A 102 -4.25 4.29 -7.60
C ARG A 102 -4.46 3.16 -8.59
N VAL A 103 -3.89 1.97 -8.34
CA VAL A 103 -4.01 0.82 -9.22
C VAL A 103 -5.37 0.18 -8.99
N GLU A 104 -6.18 0.07 -10.04
CA GLU A 104 -7.56 -0.43 -9.94
C GLU A 104 -7.63 -1.92 -9.61
N SER A 105 -6.81 -2.74 -10.30
CA SER A 105 -6.77 -4.19 -10.11
C SER A 105 -6.16 -4.56 -8.74
N PRO A 106 -6.91 -5.24 -7.84
CA PRO A 106 -6.39 -5.70 -6.55
C PRO A 106 -5.21 -6.65 -6.70
N ILE A 107 -5.25 -7.51 -7.73
CA ILE A 107 -4.20 -8.49 -8.01
C ILE A 107 -2.90 -7.78 -8.42
N ALA A 108 -2.99 -6.82 -9.34
CA ALA A 108 -1.83 -6.03 -9.76
C ALA A 108 -1.27 -5.21 -8.58
N ARG A 109 -2.14 -4.65 -7.74
CA ARG A 109 -1.77 -3.88 -6.55
C ARG A 109 -0.93 -4.72 -5.58
N ASP A 110 -1.40 -5.91 -5.24
CA ASP A 110 -0.70 -6.82 -4.35
C ASP A 110 0.65 -7.28 -4.94
N TYR A 111 0.66 -7.60 -6.24
CA TYR A 111 1.90 -7.92 -6.96
C TYR A 111 2.94 -6.81 -6.81
N TYR A 112 2.56 -5.55 -7.06
CA TYR A 112 3.49 -4.42 -6.94
C TYR A 112 3.99 -4.22 -5.52
N VAL A 113 3.13 -4.35 -4.50
CA VAL A 113 3.55 -4.21 -3.09
C VAL A 113 4.53 -5.31 -2.70
N THR A 114 4.26 -6.55 -3.12
CA THR A 114 5.12 -7.70 -2.86
C THR A 114 6.48 -7.56 -3.55
N GLU A 115 6.49 -7.19 -4.84
CA GLU A 115 7.75 -7.02 -5.58
C GLU A 115 8.58 -5.82 -5.10
N VAL A 116 7.96 -4.72 -4.68
CA VAL A 116 8.67 -3.58 -4.08
C VAL A 116 9.37 -4.00 -2.79
N ALA A 117 8.69 -4.78 -1.94
CA ALA A 117 9.28 -5.30 -0.71
C ALA A 117 10.42 -6.29 -0.99
N ALA A 118 10.25 -7.18 -1.98
CA ALA A 118 11.24 -8.19 -2.34
C ALA A 118 12.49 -7.59 -3.01
N GLN A 119 12.29 -6.65 -3.94
CA GLN A 119 13.37 -6.11 -4.78
C GLN A 119 13.86 -4.72 -4.32
N SER A 120 13.29 -4.18 -3.24
CA SER A 120 13.64 -2.85 -2.70
C SER A 120 13.56 -1.74 -3.76
N TRP A 121 12.50 -1.76 -4.58
CA TRP A 121 12.29 -0.72 -5.59
C TRP A 121 12.12 0.65 -4.93
N SER A 122 12.81 1.67 -5.46
CA SER A 122 12.54 3.05 -5.07
C SER A 122 11.13 3.46 -5.50
N THR A 123 10.56 4.49 -4.85
CA THR A 123 9.26 5.06 -5.21
C THR A 123 9.16 5.44 -6.70
N ARG A 124 10.24 5.98 -7.27
CA ARG A 124 10.33 6.31 -8.71
C ARG A 124 10.29 5.07 -9.60
N GLN A 125 10.96 4.01 -9.18
CA GLN A 125 10.98 2.75 -9.93
C GLN A 125 9.60 2.09 -9.90
N LEU A 126 8.95 2.07 -8.73
CA LEU A 126 7.58 1.58 -8.57
C LEU A 126 6.61 2.35 -9.48
N GLU A 127 6.66 3.68 -9.45
CA GLU A 127 5.81 4.53 -10.29
C GLU A 127 6.04 4.27 -11.79
N ARG A 128 7.29 4.15 -12.22
CA ARG A 128 7.63 3.77 -13.59
C ARG A 128 7.08 2.39 -13.97
N ASN A 129 7.21 1.39 -13.09
CA ASN A 129 6.75 0.03 -13.36
C ASN A 129 5.21 -0.01 -13.50
N ILE A 130 4.49 0.74 -12.67
CA ILE A 130 3.03 0.90 -12.77
C ILE A 130 2.65 1.60 -14.07
N ASN A 131 3.26 2.75 -14.38
CA ASN A 131 2.95 3.54 -15.58
C ASN A 131 3.25 2.79 -16.88
N THR A 132 4.21 1.86 -16.84
CA THR A 132 4.56 1.03 -17.99
C THR A 132 3.85 -0.32 -18.00
N LEU A 133 2.80 -0.50 -17.19
CA LEU A 133 2.01 -1.73 -17.07
C LEU A 133 2.89 -2.98 -16.95
N TYR A 134 3.93 -2.90 -16.12
CA TYR A 134 4.94 -3.96 -15.99
C TYR A 134 4.32 -5.31 -15.65
N TYR A 135 3.33 -5.33 -14.75
CA TYR A 135 2.58 -6.53 -14.39
C TYR A 135 1.87 -7.17 -15.60
N GLU A 136 1.15 -6.37 -16.40
CA GLU A 136 0.42 -6.88 -17.58
C GLU A 136 1.38 -7.42 -18.65
N ARG A 137 2.52 -6.75 -18.84
CA ARG A 137 3.56 -7.21 -19.76
C ARG A 137 4.24 -8.49 -19.26
N LEU A 138 4.34 -8.69 -17.95
CA LEU A 138 4.81 -9.95 -17.39
C LEU A 138 3.81 -11.07 -17.68
N LEU A 139 2.51 -10.83 -17.49
CA LEU A 139 1.44 -11.78 -17.80
C LEU A 139 1.35 -12.14 -19.29
N SER A 140 1.73 -11.22 -20.18
CA SER A 140 1.79 -11.49 -21.62
C SER A 140 3.04 -12.29 -22.03
N THR A 141 4.10 -12.26 -21.22
CA THR A 141 5.40 -12.89 -21.52
C THR A 141 5.58 -14.24 -20.84
N GLN A 142 5.09 -14.39 -19.60
CA GLN A 142 5.06 -15.67 -18.89
C GLN A 142 3.70 -16.35 -19.06
N ASN A 143 3.72 -17.67 -19.24
CA ASN A 143 2.52 -18.50 -19.22
C ASN A 143 1.77 -18.21 -17.90
N LYS A 144 0.55 -17.66 -17.99
CA LYS A 144 -0.25 -17.02 -16.90
C LYS A 144 -0.23 -17.76 -15.55
N GLY A 145 -0.02 -19.08 -15.56
CA GLY A 145 0.05 -19.94 -14.38
C GLY A 145 1.11 -19.58 -13.34
N ALA A 146 2.29 -19.06 -13.71
CA ALA A 146 3.36 -18.79 -12.74
C ALA A 146 3.13 -17.53 -11.88
N ALA A 147 2.51 -16.50 -12.45
CA ALA A 147 2.12 -15.28 -11.74
C ALA A 147 0.87 -15.50 -10.87
N LEU A 148 -0.11 -16.26 -11.38
CA LEU A 148 -1.31 -16.64 -10.63
C LEU A 148 -1.01 -17.63 -9.50
N SER A 149 -0.07 -18.56 -9.70
CA SER A 149 0.38 -19.54 -8.67
C SER A 149 0.84 -18.87 -7.38
N ARG A 150 1.58 -17.75 -7.45
CA ARG A 150 2.00 -17.00 -6.26
C ARG A 150 0.84 -16.33 -5.52
N TYR A 151 -0.20 -15.89 -6.24
CA TYR A 151 -1.41 -15.31 -5.65
C TYR A 151 -2.23 -16.37 -4.89
N TYR A 152 -2.42 -17.55 -5.50
CA TYR A 152 -3.13 -18.68 -4.86
C TYR A 152 -2.37 -19.31 -3.68
N LEU A 153 -1.03 -19.28 -3.67
CA LEU A 153 -0.25 -19.76 -2.52
C LEU A 153 -0.39 -18.86 -1.28
N TRP A 154 -0.67 -17.56 -1.47
CA TRP A 154 -0.90 -16.62 -0.37
C TRP A 154 -2.33 -16.69 0.16
N GLU A 155 -3.35 -16.85 -0.70
CA GLU A 155 -4.72 -17.14 -0.25
C GLU A 155 -4.86 -18.53 0.41
N GLY A 156 -4.17 -19.55 -0.12
CA GLY A 156 -4.22 -20.92 0.42
C GLY A 156 -3.52 -21.12 1.77
N SER A 157 -2.57 -20.25 2.13
CA SER A 157 -1.91 -20.28 3.46
C SER A 157 -2.76 -19.61 4.54
N SER A 158 -3.80 -18.86 4.16
CA SER A 158 -4.75 -18.21 5.08
C SER A 158 -5.94 -19.11 5.46
N PHE A 159 -6.08 -20.30 4.84
CA PHE A 159 -7.22 -21.20 5.02
C PHE A 159 -6.94 -22.46 5.84
N LEU A 160 -5.69 -22.72 6.26
CA LEU A 160 -5.33 -23.95 6.98
C LEU A 160 -5.06 -23.78 8.49
N PHE A 161 -5.48 -22.66 9.09
CA PHE A 161 -5.46 -22.48 10.54
C PHE A 161 -6.73 -21.75 11.02
N THR A 162 -7.87 -22.41 10.84
CA THR A 162 -9.03 -22.34 11.76
C THR A 162 -8.91 -23.47 12.76
#